data_AF-D4D766-F1
#
_entry.id   AF-D4D766-F1
#
_cell.length_a   1.000
_cell.length_b   1.000
_cell.length_c   1.000
_cell.angle_alpha   90.00
_cell.angle_beta   90.00
_cell.angle_gamma   90.00
#
_symmetry.space_group_name_H-M   'P 1'
#
loop_
_entity.id
_entity.type
_entity.pdbx_description
1 polymer ?
#
loop_
_entity_poly.entity_id
_entity_poly.type
_entity_poly.pdbx_seq_one_letter_code
_entity_poly.pdbx_strand_id
1 'polypeptide(L)'
;MTTVRNAPTPLHQWVVSGVTNLLTSQMPAGTRVLYGSPIQDLPFLKEDQRIPDLQLLYQEHGALEPKAVLSVETGFLQQYESLQHAVRRAIDTTQNVNVSLMIRLKEKPAFRDPFSPTSSGLYQHPITKEYVDTATMLTYFESLSHTEPLPKNPNDLESPLFFLGTRWVGRVEGTLEVWVRDKVTQKAVRKLDPILFYGSKLRVDKDTPYIDARNEDVQLGLNLSDIIISANDDLKKPFVVNWVELRECINEGRMALAMSRCWTAMNHIAELNGKKK
;
A
#
# COMPACT_ATOMS: atom_id res chain seq x y z
N MET A 1 10.92 -14.75 -13.35
CA MET A 1 10.22 -14.91 -12.06
C MET A 1 8.82 -14.33 -12.21
N THR A 2 7.78 -15.07 -11.84
CA THR A 2 6.39 -14.62 -11.94
C THR A 2 6.07 -13.79 -10.70
N THR A 3 5.71 -12.51 -10.88
CA THR A 3 5.28 -11.65 -9.76
C THR A 3 3.95 -12.19 -9.20
N VAL A 4 3.79 -12.30 -7.88
CA VAL A 4 2.50 -12.65 -7.26
C VAL A 4 1.94 -11.39 -6.61
N ARG A 5 0.81 -10.90 -7.11
CA ARG A 5 0.09 -9.79 -6.47
C ARG A 5 -0.94 -10.35 -5.51
N ASN A 6 -0.87 -9.89 -4.26
CA ASN A 6 -1.96 -10.07 -3.32
C ASN A 6 -3.16 -9.22 -3.75
N ALA A 7 -4.38 -9.67 -3.43
CA ALA A 7 -5.57 -8.87 -3.63
C ALA A 7 -5.44 -7.51 -2.90
N PRO A 8 -5.94 -6.40 -3.48
CA PRO A 8 -5.94 -5.11 -2.82
C PRO A 8 -6.65 -5.19 -1.46
N THR A 9 -6.02 -4.65 -0.44
CA THR A 9 -6.61 -4.48 0.90
C THR A 9 -6.98 -3.03 1.11
N PRO A 10 -7.85 -2.69 2.06
CA PRO A 10 -8.13 -1.28 2.38
C PRO A 10 -6.86 -0.46 2.64
N LEU A 11 -5.90 -1.03 3.38
CA LEU A 11 -4.61 -0.38 3.61
C LEU A 11 -3.83 -0.11 2.31
N HIS A 12 -3.82 -1.05 1.37
CA HIS A 12 -3.19 -0.85 0.05
C HIS A 12 -3.87 0.30 -0.71
N GLN A 13 -5.21 0.31 -0.75
CA GLN A 13 -5.99 1.33 -1.47
C GLN A 13 -5.78 2.74 -0.91
N TRP A 14 -5.77 2.89 0.42
CA TRP A 14 -5.52 4.18 1.07
C TRP A 14 -4.13 4.73 0.74
N VAL A 15 -3.10 3.89 0.74
CA VAL A 15 -1.74 4.30 0.36
C VAL A 15 -1.66 4.68 -1.12
N VAL A 16 -2.28 3.89 -2.01
CA VAL A 16 -2.36 4.21 -3.44
C VAL A 16 -3.09 5.53 -3.68
N SER A 17 -4.15 5.82 -2.92
CA SER A 17 -4.87 7.10 -2.97
C SER A 17 -3.99 8.27 -2.51
N GLY A 18 -3.27 8.13 -1.39
CA GLY A 18 -2.34 9.17 -0.91
C GLY A 18 -1.24 9.48 -1.92
N VAL A 19 -0.67 8.45 -2.56
CA VAL A 19 0.33 8.66 -3.63
C VAL A 19 -0.30 9.32 -4.87
N THR A 20 -1.56 9.00 -5.18
CA THR A 20 -2.29 9.64 -6.28
C THR A 20 -2.47 11.14 -6.02
N ASN A 21 -2.83 11.53 -4.80
CA ASN A 21 -2.95 12.93 -4.39
C ASN A 21 -1.59 13.63 -4.44
N LEU A 22 -0.54 12.97 -3.95
CA LEU A 22 0.84 13.47 -4.01
C LEU A 22 1.29 13.76 -5.44
N LEU A 23 1.01 12.86 -6.37
CA LEU A 23 1.34 13.06 -7.78
C LEU A 23 0.48 14.18 -8.38
N THR A 24 -0.83 14.15 -8.18
CA THR A 24 -1.75 15.12 -8.79
C THR A 24 -1.49 16.55 -8.33
N SER A 25 -1.07 16.76 -7.08
CA SER A 25 -0.79 18.09 -6.53
C SER A 25 0.49 18.75 -7.06
N GLN A 26 1.43 17.98 -7.59
CA GLN A 26 2.75 18.47 -8.02
C GLN A 26 2.95 18.43 -9.53
N MET A 27 2.18 17.61 -10.23
CA MET A 27 2.40 17.37 -11.64
C MET A 27 1.85 18.50 -12.51
N PRO A 28 2.55 18.82 -13.62
CA PRO A 28 2.14 19.89 -14.53
C PRO A 28 0.83 19.55 -15.26
N ALA A 29 0.21 20.55 -15.88
CA ALA A 29 -0.89 20.33 -16.81
C ALA A 29 -0.49 19.32 -17.91
N GLY A 30 -1.45 18.50 -18.34
CA GLY A 30 -1.21 17.41 -19.31
C GLY A 30 -0.77 16.09 -18.67
N THR A 31 -0.68 16.01 -17.33
CA THR A 31 -0.54 14.71 -16.64
C THR A 31 -1.88 14.07 -16.29
N ARG A 32 -1.93 12.75 -16.37
CA ARG A 32 -3.03 11.92 -15.92
C ARG A 32 -2.50 10.75 -15.09
N VAL A 33 -3.04 10.55 -13.89
CA VAL A 33 -2.74 9.37 -13.08
C VAL A 33 -3.72 8.26 -13.42
N LEU A 34 -3.21 7.07 -13.74
CA LEU A 34 -3.98 5.84 -13.89
C LEU A 34 -3.75 4.97 -12.65
N TYR A 35 -4.83 4.36 -12.14
CA TYR A 35 -4.82 3.42 -11.02
C TYR A 35 -5.80 2.27 -11.30
N GLY A 36 -5.52 1.04 -10.81
CA GLY A 36 -6.39 -0.14 -11.10
C GLY A 36 -7.81 0.03 -10.53
N SER A 37 -8.90 -0.37 -11.21
CA SER A 37 -9.17 -1.53 -12.08
C SER A 37 -9.86 -1.16 -13.42
N PRO A 38 -9.84 -2.05 -14.44
CA PRO A 38 -8.80 -2.08 -15.47
C PRO A 38 -8.75 -0.78 -16.28
N ILE A 39 -7.58 -0.44 -16.81
CA ILE A 39 -7.43 0.63 -17.81
C ILE A 39 -8.24 0.20 -19.05
N GLN A 40 -9.52 0.57 -19.09
CA GLN A 40 -10.50 0.04 -20.04
C GLN A 40 -10.39 0.62 -21.45
N ASP A 41 -9.44 1.53 -21.71
CA ASP A 41 -9.33 2.24 -22.99
C ASP A 41 -7.92 2.22 -23.60
N LEU A 42 -7.19 1.11 -23.49
CA LEU A 42 -5.96 0.93 -24.28
C LEU A 42 -6.06 -0.34 -25.13
N PRO A 43 -6.33 -0.24 -26.45
CA PRO A 43 -6.55 -1.39 -27.34
C PRO A 43 -5.28 -2.23 -27.63
N PHE A 44 -4.20 -2.09 -26.85
CA PHE A 44 -2.90 -2.69 -27.14
C PHE A 44 -2.21 -3.40 -25.97
N LEU A 45 -2.95 -3.73 -24.90
CA LEU A 45 -2.34 -4.51 -23.80
C LEU A 45 -2.27 -6.00 -24.20
N LYS A 46 -1.08 -6.47 -24.59
CA LYS A 46 -0.78 -7.90 -24.69
C LYS A 46 -1.02 -8.56 -23.32
N GLU A 47 -1.47 -9.82 -23.29
CA GLU A 47 -1.78 -10.60 -22.07
C GLU A 47 -0.68 -10.61 -20.98
N ASP A 48 0.55 -10.20 -21.32
CA ASP A 48 1.70 -10.12 -20.41
C ASP A 48 2.00 -8.72 -19.83
N GLN A 49 1.26 -7.68 -20.22
CA GLN A 49 1.43 -6.32 -19.68
C GLN A 49 0.68 -6.17 -18.35
N ARG A 50 1.39 -6.51 -17.27
CA ARG A 50 0.95 -6.21 -15.91
C ARG A 50 0.89 -4.70 -15.70
N ILE A 51 -0.30 -4.20 -15.36
CA ILE A 51 -0.56 -2.80 -15.07
C ILE A 51 -0.01 -2.49 -13.66
N PRO A 52 0.91 -1.52 -13.48
CA PRO A 52 1.37 -1.09 -12.14
C PRO A 52 0.20 -0.61 -11.28
N ASP A 53 0.36 -0.54 -9.95
CA ASP A 53 -0.72 -0.02 -9.09
C ASP A 53 -1.09 1.43 -9.46
N LEU A 54 -0.07 2.25 -9.79
CA LEU A 54 -0.25 3.55 -10.42
C LEU A 54 0.66 3.71 -11.64
N GLN A 55 0.16 4.40 -12.66
CA GLN A 55 0.97 4.89 -13.77
C GLN A 55 0.68 6.38 -13.99
N LEU A 56 1.73 7.19 -14.04
CA LEU A 56 1.61 8.58 -14.46
C LEU A 56 1.82 8.64 -15.97
N LEU A 57 0.82 9.17 -16.67
CA LEU A 57 0.88 9.52 -18.06
C LEU A 57 1.14 11.02 -18.22
N TYR A 58 1.96 11.40 -19.18
CA TYR A 58 2.19 12.78 -19.55
C TYR A 58 2.05 12.97 -21.06
N GLN A 59 1.27 13.98 -21.46
CA GLN A 59 1.15 14.42 -22.84
C GLN A 59 1.80 15.79 -22.98
N GLU A 60 2.92 15.83 -23.70
CA GLU A 60 3.56 17.09 -24.05
C GLU A 60 2.66 17.89 -25.02
N HIS A 61 2.74 19.22 -24.98
CA HIS A 61 1.93 20.06 -25.83
C HIS A 61 2.18 19.75 -27.31
N GLY A 62 1.11 19.45 -28.06
CA GLY A 62 1.19 19.07 -29.46
C GLY A 62 1.54 17.59 -29.72
N ALA A 63 1.80 16.80 -28.68
CA ALA A 63 1.97 15.35 -28.84
C ALA A 63 0.62 14.66 -29.11
N LEU A 64 0.63 13.66 -30.00
CA LEU A 64 -0.57 12.90 -30.38
C LEU A 64 -1.06 11.98 -29.27
N GLU A 65 -0.14 11.38 -28.50
CA GLU A 65 -0.48 10.39 -27.47
C GLU A 65 0.28 10.65 -26.16
N PRO A 66 -0.36 10.40 -25.01
CA PRO A 66 0.30 10.46 -23.71
C PRO A 66 1.29 9.30 -23.54
N LYS A 67 2.39 9.54 -22.83
CA LYS A 67 3.43 8.56 -22.53
C LYS A 67 3.49 8.25 -21.04
N ALA A 68 3.71 7.00 -20.68
CA ALA A 68 4.00 6.62 -19.29
C ALA A 68 5.38 7.13 -18.87
N VAL A 69 5.42 7.93 -17.80
CA VAL A 69 6.64 8.60 -17.31
C VAL A 69 7.05 8.14 -15.91
N LEU A 70 6.08 7.66 -15.10
CA LEU A 70 6.31 7.12 -13.76
C LEU A 70 5.42 5.92 -13.50
N SER A 71 5.94 4.98 -12.71
CA SER A 71 5.22 3.79 -12.25
C SER A 71 5.33 3.66 -10.73
N VAL A 72 4.23 3.36 -10.04
CA VAL A 72 4.23 3.05 -8.60
C VAL A 72 3.74 1.63 -8.39
N GLU A 73 4.46 0.89 -7.55
CA GLU A 73 4.03 -0.41 -7.04
C GLU A 73 3.93 -0.36 -5.52
N THR A 74 2.79 -0.75 -4.97
CA THR A 74 2.54 -0.81 -3.53
C THR A 74 2.26 -2.25 -3.12
N GLY A 75 3.05 -2.79 -2.18
CA GLY A 75 2.84 -4.15 -1.69
C GLY A 75 2.52 -4.21 -0.22
N PHE A 76 1.37 -4.76 0.14
CA PHE A 76 1.06 -5.17 1.51
C PHE A 76 1.30 -6.68 1.69
N LEU A 77 2.25 -7.03 2.55
CA LEU A 77 2.70 -8.41 2.79
C LEU A 77 3.23 -9.15 1.54
N GLN A 78 3.46 -8.43 0.44
CA GLN A 78 4.04 -8.99 -0.77
C GLN A 78 5.55 -9.23 -0.60
N GLN A 79 6.07 -10.22 -1.33
CA GLN A 79 7.49 -10.54 -1.35
C GLN A 79 8.30 -9.39 -1.95
N TYR A 80 9.49 -9.18 -1.40
CA TYR A 80 10.36 -8.07 -1.79
C TYR A 80 10.79 -8.19 -3.25
N GLU A 81 11.22 -9.38 -3.63
CA GLU A 81 11.75 -9.75 -4.94
C GLU A 81 10.67 -9.57 -6.02
N SER A 82 9.41 -9.84 -5.67
CA SER A 82 8.26 -9.59 -6.55
C SER A 82 8.08 -8.09 -6.82
N LEU A 83 8.01 -7.27 -5.77
CA LEU A 83 7.89 -5.81 -5.91
C LEU A 83 9.08 -5.22 -6.68
N GLN A 84 10.29 -5.63 -6.31
CA GLN A 84 11.52 -5.19 -6.96
C GLN A 84 11.53 -5.52 -8.45
N HIS A 85 11.15 -6.75 -8.80
CA HIS A 85 11.05 -7.15 -10.20
C HIS A 85 9.99 -6.35 -10.97
N ALA A 86 8.86 -5.98 -10.34
CA ALA A 86 7.83 -5.14 -10.96
C ALA A 86 8.35 -3.73 -11.29
N VAL A 87 8.95 -3.04 -10.32
CA VAL A 87 9.47 -1.66 -10.53
C VAL A 87 10.64 -1.63 -11.51
N ARG A 88 11.52 -2.63 -11.46
CA ARG A 88 12.61 -2.77 -12.44
C ARG A 88 12.07 -3.00 -13.84
N ARG A 89 11.09 -3.90 -14.00
CA ARG A 89 10.47 -4.17 -15.30
C ARG A 89 9.82 -2.92 -15.89
N ALA A 90 9.13 -2.11 -15.08
CA ALA A 90 8.52 -0.87 -15.54
C ALA A 90 9.54 0.05 -16.25
N ILE A 91 10.72 0.24 -15.66
CA ILE A 91 11.80 1.01 -16.29
C ILE A 91 12.45 0.23 -17.44
N ASP A 92 12.83 -1.03 -17.24
CA ASP A 92 13.60 -1.80 -18.21
C ASP A 92 12.84 -2.09 -19.51
N THR A 93 11.50 -2.10 -19.48
CA THR A 93 10.65 -2.48 -20.62
C THR A 93 9.84 -1.32 -21.20
N THR A 94 9.68 -0.20 -20.49
CA THR A 94 8.96 0.98 -21.00
C THR A 94 9.91 2.16 -21.13
N GLN A 95 10.25 2.52 -22.37
CA GLN A 95 11.29 3.51 -22.69
C GLN A 95 11.11 4.87 -21.98
N ASN A 96 9.87 5.34 -21.85
CA ASN A 96 9.58 6.66 -21.28
C ASN A 96 9.47 6.67 -19.75
N VAL A 97 9.39 5.50 -19.11
CA VAL A 97 9.36 5.42 -17.63
C VAL A 97 10.78 5.55 -17.12
N ASN A 98 11.08 6.66 -16.47
CA ASN A 98 12.40 6.91 -15.89
C ASN A 98 12.46 6.67 -14.40
N VAL A 99 11.34 6.85 -13.71
CA VAL A 99 11.25 6.72 -12.27
C VAL A 99 10.18 5.68 -11.95
N SER A 100 10.51 4.77 -11.04
CA SER A 100 9.53 3.90 -10.43
C SER A 100 9.66 3.93 -8.91
N LEU A 101 8.52 4.10 -8.25
CA LEU A 101 8.42 4.13 -6.80
C LEU A 101 7.94 2.76 -6.30
N MET A 102 8.62 2.22 -5.31
CA MET A 102 8.24 0.97 -4.67
C MET A 102 7.87 1.25 -3.21
N ILE A 103 6.60 1.07 -2.86
CA ILE A 103 6.12 1.18 -1.49
C ILE A 103 5.88 -0.21 -0.95
N ARG A 104 6.48 -0.51 0.20
CA ARG A 104 6.33 -1.80 0.86
C ARG A 104 5.77 -1.60 2.26
N LEU A 105 4.69 -2.32 2.54
CA LEU A 105 3.99 -2.35 3.81
C LEU A 105 4.11 -3.74 4.41
N LYS A 106 4.56 -3.82 5.67
CA LYS A 106 4.59 -5.07 6.45
C LYS A 106 3.77 -4.93 7.71
N GLU A 107 3.01 -5.97 8.03
CA GLU A 107 2.31 -6.10 9.31
C GLU A 107 3.05 -7.09 10.21
N LYS A 108 3.30 -6.71 11.47
CA LYS A 108 3.86 -7.58 12.50
C LYS A 108 3.17 -7.40 13.87
N PRO A 109 2.74 -8.48 14.54
CA PRO A 109 2.63 -9.84 14.01
C PRO A 109 1.59 -9.90 12.88
N ALA A 110 1.75 -10.87 11.98
CA ALA A 110 0.78 -11.09 10.91
C ALA A 110 -0.64 -11.31 11.46
N PHE A 111 -1.63 -10.97 10.65
CA PHE A 111 -3.02 -11.22 11.00
C PHE A 111 -3.28 -12.72 11.20
N ARG A 112 -4.07 -13.00 12.22
CA ARG A 112 -4.68 -14.30 12.47
C ARG A 112 -6.10 -14.00 12.89
N ASP A 113 -7.06 -14.70 12.29
CA ASP A 113 -8.45 -14.56 12.66
C ASP A 113 -8.60 -14.88 14.16
N PRO A 114 -9.05 -13.92 14.98
CA PRO A 114 -9.19 -14.13 16.41
C PRO A 114 -10.36 -15.05 16.78
N PHE A 115 -11.26 -15.37 15.85
CA PHE A 115 -12.52 -16.07 16.11
C PHE A 115 -12.68 -17.36 15.30
N SER A 116 -11.65 -18.19 15.30
CA SER A 116 -11.78 -19.55 14.75
C SER A 116 -12.61 -20.45 15.70
N PRO A 117 -13.60 -21.19 15.20
CA PRO A 117 -14.35 -22.12 16.03
C PRO A 117 -13.47 -23.29 16.47
N THR A 118 -13.75 -23.82 17.65
CA THR A 118 -13.25 -25.12 18.09
C THR A 118 -13.85 -26.25 17.25
N SER A 119 -13.31 -27.47 17.38
CA SER A 119 -13.86 -28.66 16.72
C SER A 119 -15.33 -28.94 17.10
N SER A 120 -15.80 -28.50 18.26
CA SER A 120 -17.20 -28.58 18.68
C SER A 120 -18.08 -27.45 18.12
N GLY A 121 -17.51 -26.51 17.38
CA GLY A 121 -18.22 -25.38 16.79
C GLY A 121 -18.51 -24.23 17.76
N LEU A 122 -17.88 -24.23 18.94
CA LEU A 122 -17.94 -23.12 19.89
C LEU A 122 -16.80 -22.12 19.66
N TYR A 123 -17.03 -20.87 19.97
CA TYR A 123 -16.06 -19.77 19.85
C TYR A 123 -15.63 -19.30 21.22
N GLN A 124 -14.37 -18.88 21.36
CA GLN A 124 -13.91 -18.25 22.60
C GLN A 124 -14.29 -16.77 22.61
N HIS A 125 -15.08 -16.34 23.59
CA HIS A 125 -15.45 -14.95 23.77
C HIS A 125 -14.20 -14.11 24.11
N PRO A 126 -13.95 -12.96 23.43
CA PRO A 126 -12.66 -12.27 23.53
C PRO A 126 -12.44 -11.59 24.88
N ILE A 127 -13.50 -11.21 25.59
CA ILE A 127 -13.44 -10.56 26.92
C ILE A 127 -13.49 -11.61 28.04
N THR A 128 -14.62 -12.32 28.19
CA THR A 128 -14.83 -13.31 29.26
C THR A 128 -13.97 -14.57 29.16
N LYS A 129 -13.43 -14.88 27.97
CA LYS A 129 -12.67 -16.11 27.65
C LYS A 129 -13.47 -17.41 27.70
N GLU A 130 -14.79 -17.33 27.91
CA GLU A 130 -15.70 -18.48 27.89
C GLU A 130 -15.97 -18.97 26.47
N TYR A 131 -16.32 -20.25 26.34
CA TYR A 131 -16.76 -20.81 25.06
C TYR A 131 -18.26 -20.61 24.88
N VAL A 132 -18.64 -19.96 23.79
CA VAL A 132 -20.03 -19.59 23.48
C VAL A 132 -20.43 -20.08 22.10
N ASP A 133 -21.73 -20.23 21.89
CA ASP A 133 -22.28 -20.62 20.59
C ASP A 133 -22.21 -19.49 19.55
N THR A 134 -22.54 -19.84 18.31
CA THR A 134 -22.55 -18.92 17.17
C THR A 134 -23.49 -17.73 17.39
N ALA A 135 -24.68 -17.96 17.93
CA ALA A 135 -25.68 -16.91 18.12
C ALA A 135 -25.19 -15.86 19.12
N THR A 136 -24.62 -16.31 20.24
CA THR A 136 -24.05 -15.46 21.28
C THR A 136 -22.87 -14.63 20.75
N MET A 137 -21.99 -15.22 19.92
CA MET A 137 -20.92 -14.46 19.28
C MET A 137 -21.44 -13.38 18.33
N LEU A 138 -22.47 -13.68 17.53
CA LEU A 138 -23.05 -12.69 16.61
C LEU A 138 -23.67 -11.52 17.37
N THR A 139 -24.40 -11.78 18.45
CA THR A 139 -24.91 -10.72 19.34
C THR A 139 -23.78 -9.87 19.92
N TYR A 140 -22.64 -10.48 20.27
CA TYR A 140 -21.45 -9.75 20.71
C TYR A 140 -20.91 -8.79 19.63
N PHE A 141 -20.78 -9.25 18.38
CA PHE A 141 -20.35 -8.40 17.26
C PHE A 141 -21.32 -7.23 17.01
N GLU A 142 -22.62 -7.49 17.00
CA GLU A 142 -23.67 -6.49 16.77
C GLU A 142 -23.66 -5.41 17.85
N SER A 143 -23.51 -5.82 19.12
CA SER A 143 -23.54 -4.91 20.27
C SER A 143 -22.45 -3.83 20.27
N LEU A 144 -21.37 -4.07 19.51
CA LEU A 144 -20.19 -3.20 19.45
C LEU A 144 -19.91 -2.69 18.03
N SER A 145 -20.84 -2.90 17.09
CA SER A 145 -20.76 -2.44 15.70
C SER A 145 -20.62 -0.92 15.54
N HIS A 146 -20.92 -0.15 16.60
CA HIS A 146 -20.77 1.31 16.65
C HIS A 146 -19.45 1.80 17.25
N THR A 147 -18.56 0.90 17.65
CA THR A 147 -17.23 1.28 18.14
C THR A 147 -16.23 1.34 16.99
N GLU A 148 -15.18 2.15 17.13
CA GLU A 148 -14.10 2.22 16.14
C GLU A 148 -12.89 1.40 16.62
N PRO A 149 -12.06 0.87 15.71
CA PRO A 149 -10.78 0.28 16.07
C PRO A 149 -9.86 1.31 16.73
N LEU A 150 -9.27 0.97 17.87
CA LEU A 150 -8.39 1.86 18.62
C LEU A 150 -6.96 1.30 18.73
N PRO A 151 -5.93 2.16 18.74
CA PRO A 151 -4.58 1.75 19.08
C PRO A 151 -4.53 1.12 20.47
N LYS A 152 -3.77 0.03 20.62
CA LYS A 152 -3.53 -0.61 21.92
C LYS A 152 -2.98 0.38 22.95
N ASN A 153 -2.11 1.27 22.51
CA ASN A 153 -1.59 2.37 23.29
C ASN A 153 -2.05 3.69 22.65
N PRO A 154 -2.92 4.48 23.30
CA PRO A 154 -3.41 5.75 22.78
C PRO A 154 -2.30 6.77 22.47
N ASN A 155 -1.15 6.66 23.16
CA ASN A 155 0.00 7.55 22.96
C ASN A 155 0.94 7.08 21.82
N ASP A 156 0.64 5.96 21.18
CA ASP A 156 1.41 5.38 20.07
C ASP A 156 0.42 4.97 18.98
N LEU A 157 0.15 5.89 18.05
CA LEU A 157 -0.77 5.66 16.93
C LEU A 157 -0.35 4.46 16.07
N GLU A 158 0.93 4.13 16.02
CA GLU A 158 1.46 2.97 15.29
C GLU A 158 1.31 1.65 16.06
N SER A 159 0.88 1.68 17.32
CA SER A 159 0.64 0.47 18.11
C SER A 159 -0.47 -0.38 17.48
N PRO A 160 -0.47 -1.71 17.69
CA PRO A 160 -1.46 -2.60 17.08
C PRO A 160 -2.91 -2.13 17.32
N LEU A 161 -3.77 -2.27 16.32
CA LEU A 161 -5.18 -1.89 16.46
C LEU A 161 -5.99 -3.02 17.08
N PHE A 162 -6.76 -2.65 18.10
CA PHE A 162 -7.70 -3.50 18.78
C PHE A 162 -9.12 -3.05 18.47
N PHE A 163 -9.99 -4.03 18.32
CA PHE A 163 -11.41 -3.83 18.11
C PHE A 163 -12.11 -5.05 18.72
N LEU A 164 -13.22 -4.83 19.43
CA LEU A 164 -13.93 -5.91 20.13
C LEU A 164 -13.03 -6.73 21.08
N GLY A 165 -12.16 -6.05 21.84
CA GLY A 165 -11.28 -6.68 22.82
C GLY A 165 -10.17 -7.58 22.24
N THR A 166 -9.99 -7.62 20.92
CA THR A 166 -8.97 -8.43 20.24
C THR A 166 -8.19 -7.61 19.22
N ARG A 167 -7.02 -8.11 18.81
CA ARG A 167 -6.14 -7.45 17.84
C ARG A 167 -6.57 -7.82 16.42
N TRP A 168 -6.84 -6.81 15.61
CA TRP A 168 -7.20 -7.00 14.19
C TRP A 168 -6.10 -6.59 13.22
N VAL A 169 -5.24 -5.65 13.64
CA VAL A 169 -4.09 -5.21 12.83
C VAL A 169 -2.88 -5.15 13.74
N GLY A 170 -1.79 -5.80 13.32
CA GLY A 170 -0.47 -5.66 13.95
C GLY A 170 0.11 -4.24 13.81
N ARG A 171 1.34 -4.05 14.26
CA ARG A 171 2.10 -2.86 13.91
C ARG A 171 2.39 -2.92 12.41
N VAL A 172 2.11 -1.82 11.70
CA VAL A 172 2.46 -1.69 10.29
C VAL A 172 3.75 -0.90 10.18
N GLU A 173 4.54 -1.26 9.19
CA GLU A 173 5.78 -0.60 8.86
C GLU A 173 5.79 -0.33 7.34
N GLY A 174 6.17 0.89 6.96
CA GLY A 174 6.14 1.37 5.57
C GLY A 174 7.50 1.87 5.11
N THR A 175 7.97 1.35 3.97
CA THR A 175 9.22 1.80 3.33
C THR A 175 8.99 2.21 1.88
N LEU A 176 9.70 3.24 1.42
CA LEU A 176 9.74 3.70 0.04
C LEU A 176 11.13 3.43 -0.56
N GLU A 177 11.20 2.86 -1.76
CA GLU A 177 12.41 2.85 -2.57
C GLU A 177 12.18 3.60 -3.89
N VAL A 178 13.19 4.36 -4.30
CA VAL A 178 13.20 5.09 -5.57
C VAL A 178 14.11 4.37 -6.55
N TRP A 179 13.53 3.93 -7.66
CA TRP A 179 14.24 3.32 -8.77
C TRP A 179 14.27 4.28 -9.94
N VAL A 180 15.44 4.44 -10.55
CA VAL A 180 15.65 5.33 -11.69
C VAL A 180 16.31 4.61 -12.85
N ARG A 181 16.11 5.11 -14.07
CA ARG A 181 16.86 4.66 -15.24
C ARG A 181 18.29 5.18 -15.16
N ASP A 182 19.25 4.26 -15.13
CA ASP A 182 20.66 4.61 -15.26
C ASP A 182 20.95 5.13 -16.69
N LYS A 183 21.69 6.23 -16.80
CA LYS A 183 21.94 6.91 -18.09
C LYS A 183 22.84 6.10 -19.02
N VAL A 184 23.72 5.26 -18.47
CA VAL A 184 24.70 4.48 -19.24
C VAL A 184 24.12 3.15 -19.67
N THR A 185 23.65 2.36 -18.70
CA THR A 185 23.15 1.00 -18.93
C THR A 185 21.70 0.96 -19.40
N GLN A 186 20.97 2.08 -19.26
CA GLN A 186 19.52 2.18 -19.54
C GLN A 186 18.67 1.22 -18.68
N LYS A 187 19.24 0.67 -17.60
CA LYS A 187 18.59 -0.27 -16.68
C LYS A 187 18.15 0.41 -15.40
N ALA A 188 17.18 -0.20 -14.73
CA ALA A 188 16.71 0.21 -13.42
C ALA A 188 17.81 0.03 -12.36
N VAL A 189 18.13 1.12 -11.67
CA VAL A 189 19.02 1.13 -10.50
C VAL A 189 18.33 1.84 -9.34
N ARG A 190 18.61 1.40 -8.11
CA ARG A 190 18.09 2.09 -6.92
C ARG A 190 18.87 3.39 -6.73
N LYS A 191 18.17 4.51 -6.53
CA LYS A 191 18.78 5.84 -6.38
C LYS A 191 19.33 6.10 -4.97
N LEU A 192 18.60 5.64 -3.96
CA LEU A 192 18.88 5.90 -2.53
C LEU A 192 18.71 4.61 -1.74
N ASP A 193 19.25 4.58 -0.52
CA ASP A 193 18.86 3.56 0.46
C ASP A 193 17.34 3.60 0.72
N PRO A 194 16.72 2.46 1.11
CA PRO A 194 15.30 2.43 1.43
C PRO A 194 14.95 3.45 2.50
N ILE A 195 13.83 4.15 2.31
CA ILE A 195 13.37 5.20 3.21
C ILE A 195 12.30 4.60 4.12
N LEU A 196 12.55 4.56 5.44
CA LEU A 196 11.56 4.19 6.44
C LEU A 196 10.73 5.43 6.78
N PHE A 197 9.45 5.43 6.45
CA PHE A 197 8.58 6.61 6.66
C PHE A 197 7.40 6.36 7.61
N TYR A 198 7.14 5.10 7.97
CA TYR A 198 6.10 4.72 8.93
C TYR A 198 6.53 3.48 9.74
N GLY A 199 6.25 3.45 11.04
CA GLY A 199 6.48 2.28 11.87
C GLY A 199 7.79 2.31 12.65
N SER A 200 7.92 1.40 13.61
CA SER A 200 8.99 1.51 14.60
C SER A 200 10.36 0.96 14.18
N LYS A 201 10.48 -0.02 13.26
CA LYS A 201 11.77 -0.66 12.87
C LYS A 201 11.65 -1.69 11.72
N LEU A 202 11.45 -1.25 10.48
CA LEU A 202 11.54 -2.18 9.33
C LEU A 202 12.99 -2.44 8.95
N ARG A 203 13.55 -3.55 9.45
CA ARG A 203 14.78 -4.11 8.87
C ARG A 203 14.39 -4.72 7.52
N VAL A 204 14.69 -4.02 6.41
CA VAL A 204 14.60 -4.57 5.05
C VAL A 204 15.57 -5.76 4.94
N ASP A 205 16.71 -5.64 5.63
CA ASP A 205 17.70 -6.65 6.05
C ASP A 205 18.33 -6.17 7.38
N LYS A 206 18.97 -7.03 8.19
CA LYS A 206 19.68 -6.61 9.42
C LYS A 206 20.85 -5.66 9.14
N ASP A 207 21.41 -5.75 7.93
CA ASP A 207 22.63 -5.04 7.53
C ASP A 207 22.39 -3.99 6.44
N THR A 208 21.14 -3.77 5.99
CA THR A 208 20.83 -2.71 5.03
C THR A 208 20.54 -1.40 5.76
N PRO A 209 21.37 -0.35 5.59
CA PRO A 209 21.06 0.98 6.11
C PRO A 209 19.74 1.50 5.50
N TYR A 210 19.03 2.33 6.26
CA TYR A 210 17.83 3.00 5.80
C TYR A 210 17.90 4.48 6.16
N ILE A 211 17.19 5.29 5.38
CA ILE A 211 16.99 6.72 5.66
C ILE A 211 15.71 6.86 6.48
N ASP A 212 15.74 7.62 7.58
CA ASP A 212 14.59 7.78 8.48
C ASP A 212 13.79 9.03 8.12
N ALA A 213 12.62 8.85 7.52
CA ALA A 213 11.68 9.93 7.15
C ALA A 213 10.47 10.02 8.08
N ARG A 214 10.52 9.39 9.27
CA ARG A 214 9.38 9.37 10.19
C ARG A 214 9.14 10.71 10.87
N ASN A 215 10.23 11.43 11.16
CA ASN A 215 10.21 12.72 11.86
C ASN A 215 10.93 13.84 11.08
N GLU A 216 11.49 13.53 9.91
CA GLU A 216 12.29 14.47 9.12
C GLU A 216 11.77 14.54 7.69
N ASP A 217 11.85 15.73 7.09
CA ASP A 217 11.56 15.93 5.68
C ASP A 217 12.73 15.44 4.82
N VAL A 218 12.70 14.16 4.48
CA VAL A 218 13.70 13.54 3.61
C VAL A 218 13.43 13.92 2.16
N GLN A 219 14.43 14.52 1.51
CA GLN A 219 14.40 14.83 0.10
C GLN A 219 14.80 13.61 -0.74
N LEU A 220 14.02 13.30 -1.78
CA LEU A 220 14.35 12.20 -2.70
C LEU A 220 15.49 12.55 -3.67
N GLY A 221 15.89 13.82 -3.74
CA GLY A 221 16.86 14.31 -4.72
C GLY A 221 16.41 14.10 -6.16
N LEU A 222 15.09 14.14 -6.39
CA LEU A 222 14.46 14.07 -7.70
C LEU A 222 13.88 15.43 -8.06
N ASN A 223 13.97 15.79 -9.34
CA ASN A 223 13.18 16.86 -9.94
C ASN A 223 12.07 16.28 -10.81
N LEU A 224 11.06 17.08 -11.14
CA LEU A 224 10.02 16.65 -12.09
C LEU A 224 10.62 16.30 -13.47
N SER A 225 11.73 16.93 -13.85
CA SER A 225 12.47 16.64 -15.08
C SER A 225 13.16 15.27 -15.09
N ASP A 226 13.39 14.67 -13.91
CA ASP A 226 13.87 13.28 -13.83
C ASP A 226 12.75 12.29 -14.16
N ILE A 227 11.49 12.68 -13.87
CA ILE A 227 10.29 11.90 -14.14
C ILE A 227 9.82 12.12 -15.58
N ILE A 228 9.61 13.38 -15.98
CA ILE A 228 9.15 13.81 -17.29
C ILE A 228 10.35 14.37 -18.06
N ILE A 229 10.86 13.62 -19.05
CA ILE A 229 11.90 14.14 -19.93
C ILE A 229 11.26 15.15 -20.88
N SER A 230 11.43 16.44 -20.60
CA SER A 230 11.11 17.53 -21.51
C SER A 230 12.11 18.67 -21.32
N ALA A 231 12.25 19.51 -22.34
CA ALA A 231 13.10 20.70 -22.31
C ALA A 231 12.49 21.86 -21.51
N ASN A 232 11.28 21.69 -20.94
CA ASN A 232 10.61 22.72 -20.18
C ASN A 232 11.29 22.98 -18.82
N ASP A 233 11.74 24.23 -18.63
CA ASP A 233 12.40 24.69 -17.40
C ASP A 233 11.50 24.60 -16.16
N ASP A 234 10.17 24.67 -16.31
CA ASP A 234 9.22 24.53 -15.20
C ASP A 234 9.30 23.15 -14.51
N LEU A 235 9.85 22.15 -15.20
CA LEU A 235 10.05 20.80 -14.67
C LEU A 235 11.32 20.65 -13.85
N LYS A 236 12.17 21.68 -13.76
CA LYS A 236 13.38 21.65 -12.91
C LYS A 236 13.06 21.72 -11.41
N LYS A 237 11.78 21.90 -11.04
CA LYS A 237 11.34 21.95 -9.65
C LYS A 237 11.53 20.59 -8.95
N PRO A 238 11.89 20.58 -7.65
CA PRO A 238 12.00 19.35 -6.88
C PRO A 238 10.68 18.57 -6.81
N PHE A 239 10.76 17.25 -6.90
CA PHE A 239 9.67 16.34 -6.55
C PHE A 239 9.76 16.04 -5.06
N VAL A 240 8.76 16.49 -4.30
CA VAL A 240 8.74 16.42 -2.83
C VAL A 240 7.71 15.38 -2.39
N VAL A 241 8.02 14.63 -1.34
CA VAL A 241 7.06 13.72 -0.73
C VAL A 241 6.47 14.38 0.51
N ASN A 242 5.14 14.49 0.55
CA ASN A 242 4.45 14.83 1.79
C ASN A 242 4.40 13.61 2.71
N TRP A 243 5.43 13.46 3.55
CA TRP A 243 5.56 12.31 4.43
C TRP A 243 4.45 12.23 5.48
N VAL A 244 3.94 13.38 5.94
CA VAL A 244 2.85 13.45 6.92
C VAL A 244 1.58 12.86 6.34
N GLU A 245 1.18 13.30 5.14
CA GLU A 245 -0.02 12.81 4.46
C GLU A 245 0.07 11.30 4.17
N LEU A 246 1.23 10.81 3.71
CA LEU A 246 1.40 9.36 3.51
C LEU A 246 1.28 8.56 4.81
N ARG A 247 1.75 9.08 5.95
CA ARG A 247 1.57 8.43 7.25
C ARG A 247 0.10 8.43 7.69
N GLU A 248 -0.62 9.52 7.45
CA GLU A 248 -2.06 9.63 7.72
C GLU A 248 -2.85 8.62 6.88
N CYS A 249 -2.55 8.49 5.58
CA CYS A 249 -3.16 7.46 4.74
C CYS A 249 -2.92 6.03 5.27
N ILE A 250 -1.75 5.75 5.86
CA ILE A 250 -1.51 4.46 6.51
C ILE A 250 -2.37 4.30 7.77
N ASN A 251 -2.54 5.35 8.59
CA ASN A 251 -3.39 5.29 9.78
C ASN A 251 -4.85 4.98 9.41
N GLU A 252 -5.41 5.72 8.46
CA GLU A 252 -6.76 5.48 7.93
C GLU A 252 -6.90 4.08 7.31
N GLY A 253 -5.91 3.69 6.51
CA GLY A 253 -5.84 2.37 5.90
C GLY A 253 -5.80 1.23 6.91
N ARG A 254 -5.15 1.41 8.06
CA ARG A 254 -5.13 0.43 9.16
C ARG A 254 -6.49 0.32 9.84
N MET A 255 -7.18 1.44 10.10
CA MET A 255 -8.52 1.43 10.67
C MET A 255 -9.50 0.73 9.73
N ALA A 256 -9.49 1.08 8.44
CA ALA A 256 -10.31 0.44 7.42
C ALA A 256 -10.01 -1.06 7.29
N LEU A 257 -8.73 -1.46 7.37
CA LEU A 257 -8.33 -2.87 7.35
C LEU A 257 -8.84 -3.63 8.58
N ALA A 258 -8.79 -3.03 9.77
CA ALA A 258 -9.31 -3.64 10.99
C ALA A 258 -10.83 -3.89 10.90
N MET A 259 -11.59 -2.88 10.46
CA MET A 259 -13.04 -3.01 10.27
C MET A 259 -13.38 -4.04 9.20
N SER A 260 -12.70 -4.00 8.04
CA SER A 260 -12.89 -4.98 6.96
C SER A 260 -12.68 -6.41 7.43
N ARG A 261 -11.60 -6.69 8.16
CA ARG A 261 -11.34 -8.02 8.72
C ARG A 261 -12.41 -8.44 9.73
N CYS A 262 -12.87 -7.51 10.56
CA CYS A 262 -13.94 -7.77 11.51
C CYS A 262 -15.25 -8.15 10.82
N TRP A 263 -15.67 -7.39 9.80
CA TRP A 263 -16.86 -7.70 9.02
C TRP A 263 -16.73 -9.02 8.27
N THR A 264 -15.55 -9.33 7.70
CA THR A 264 -15.31 -10.64 7.08
C THR A 264 -15.49 -11.78 8.07
N ALA A 265 -14.94 -11.68 9.28
CA ALA A 265 -15.10 -12.70 10.31
C ALA A 265 -16.57 -12.84 10.74
N MET A 266 -17.27 -11.72 10.96
CA MET A 266 -18.68 -11.71 11.33
C MET A 266 -19.56 -12.37 10.25
N ASN A 267 -19.37 -12.02 8.98
CA ASN A 267 -20.10 -12.61 7.86
C ASN A 267 -19.83 -14.11 7.75
N HIS A 268 -18.57 -14.53 7.94
CA HIS A 268 -18.22 -15.95 7.93
C HIS A 268 -18.95 -16.73 9.04
N ILE A 269 -18.98 -16.18 10.26
CA ILE A 269 -19.69 -16.77 11.40
C ILE A 269 -21.21 -16.85 11.12
N ALA A 270 -21.79 -15.80 10.52
CA ALA A 270 -23.21 -15.76 10.15
C ALA A 270 -23.56 -16.80 9.08
N GLU A 271 -22.73 -16.98 8.05
CA GLU A 271 -22.91 -18.01 7.03
C GLU A 271 -22.91 -19.42 7.62
N LEU A 272 -22.02 -19.70 8.58
CA LEU A 272 -21.98 -20.98 9.29
C LEU A 272 -23.25 -21.21 10.13
N ASN A 273 -23.86 -20.15 10.67
CA ASN A 273 -25.15 -20.24 11.37
C ASN A 273 -26.28 -20.62 10.40
N GLY A 274 -26.33 -19.97 9.24
CA GLY A 274 -27.36 -20.20 8.22
C GLY A 274 -27.31 -21.59 7.57
N LYS A 275 -26.13 -22.22 7.53
CA LYS A 275 -25.92 -23.59 7.03
C LYS A 275 -26.26 -24.70 8.03
N LYS A 276 -26.53 -24.38 9.31
CA LYS A 276 -26.92 -25.35 10.34
C LYS A 276 -28.44 -25.58 10.45
N LYS A 277 -29.19 -25.37 9.37
CA LYS A 277 -30.64 -25.69 9.31
C LYS A 277 -30.88 -27.05 8.68
#